data_AF-A0A7C7I4G7-F1
#
_entry.id   AF-A0A7C7I4G7-F1
#
_cell.length_a   1.000
_cell.length_b   1.000
_cell.length_c   1.000
_cell.angle_alpha   90.00
_cell.angle_beta   90.00
_cell.angle_gamma   90.00
#
_symmetry.space_group_name_H-M   'P 1'
#
loop_
_entity.id
_entity.type
_entity.pdbx_description
1 polymer ?
#
loop_
_entity_poly.entity_id
_entity_poly.type
_entity_poly.pdbx_seq_one_letter_code
_entity_poly.pdbx_strand_id
1 'polypeptide(L)'
;MKQLSVIILFLGCIIAQNNYPIVLIHGFMGWGPNEMGGYHYWGGRKDYVEMLELDGHGVFVVSVGPVSSNWERAIEVYYQLKGGQVDYGRNHSEKHNIIQEPEGKSYEAIYPEWDENHPVHLIGHSMGGANSTYAELSINPGNI
;
A
#
# COMPACT_ATOMS: atom_id res chain seq x y z
N MET A 1 -32.63 -29.63 -47.90
CA MET A 1 -32.72 -28.52 -46.93
C MET A 1 -31.82 -28.85 -45.74
N LYS A 2 -30.55 -28.43 -45.77
CA LYS A 2 -29.65 -28.55 -44.61
C LYS A 2 -29.58 -27.19 -43.95
N GLN A 3 -30.23 -27.07 -42.80
CA GLN A 3 -30.16 -25.89 -41.93
C GLN A 3 -28.70 -25.68 -41.53
N LEU A 4 -28.12 -24.55 -41.93
CA LEU A 4 -26.77 -24.15 -41.57
C LEU A 4 -26.85 -23.39 -40.25
N SER A 5 -26.72 -24.09 -39.12
CA SER A 5 -26.67 -23.46 -37.81
C SER A 5 -25.32 -22.76 -37.62
N VAL A 6 -25.31 -21.43 -37.68
CA VAL A 6 -24.15 -20.61 -37.34
C VAL A 6 -24.04 -20.52 -35.82
N ILE A 7 -22.99 -21.12 -35.25
CA ILE A 7 -22.65 -20.98 -33.83
C ILE A 7 -21.84 -19.69 -33.69
N ILE A 8 -22.44 -18.65 -33.11
CA ILE A 8 -21.73 -17.42 -32.71
C ILE A 8 -21.17 -17.66 -31.31
N LEU A 9 -19.86 -17.91 -31.22
CA LEU A 9 -19.11 -17.91 -29.98
C LEU A 9 -18.76 -16.46 -29.61
N PHE A 10 -19.48 -15.88 -28.66
CA PHE A 10 -19.04 -14.64 -28.01
C PHE A 10 -17.88 -14.98 -27.06
N LEU A 11 -16.64 -14.74 -27.49
CA LEU A 11 -15.53 -14.58 -26.57
C LEU A 11 -15.70 -13.23 -25.87
N GLY A 12 -16.18 -13.24 -24.63
CA GLY A 12 -16.12 -12.07 -23.77
C GLY A 12 -14.66 -11.78 -23.42
N CYS A 13 -14.11 -10.66 -23.92
CA CYS A 13 -12.88 -10.13 -23.36
C CYS A 13 -13.20 -9.53 -21.99
N ILE A 14 -12.69 -10.14 -20.93
CA ILE A 14 -12.74 -9.53 -19.59
C ILE A 14 -11.65 -8.46 -19.58
N ILE A 15 -12.05 -7.20 -19.48
CA ILE A 15 -11.15 -6.05 -19.36
C ILE A 15 -11.20 -5.61 -17.89
N ALA A 16 -10.07 -5.17 -17.33
CA ALA A 16 -10.04 -4.59 -16.00
C ALA A 16 -10.95 -3.34 -15.93
N GLN A 17 -11.69 -3.21 -14.83
CA GLN A 17 -12.66 -2.10 -14.65
C GLN A 17 -11.97 -0.78 -14.27
N ASN A 18 -10.76 -0.83 -13.72
CA ASN A 18 -9.96 0.33 -13.31
C ASN A 18 -8.47 0.03 -13.47
N ASN A 19 -7.64 1.06 -13.29
CA ASN A 19 -6.19 0.98 -13.34
C ASN A 19 -5.54 1.70 -12.13
N TYR A 20 -6.20 1.63 -10.97
CA TYR A 20 -5.71 2.27 -9.75
C TYR A 20 -4.38 1.64 -9.30
N PRO A 21 -3.44 2.43 -8.75
CA PRO A 21 -2.15 1.91 -8.33
C PRO A 21 -2.30 0.97 -7.12
N ILE A 22 -1.36 0.05 -7.00
CA ILE A 22 -1.24 -0.90 -5.91
C ILE A 22 -0.31 -0.32 -4.85
N VAL A 23 -0.69 -0.38 -3.58
CA VAL A 23 0.21 -0.08 -2.45
C VAL A 23 0.47 -1.36 -1.67
N LEU A 24 1.73 -1.75 -1.61
CA LEU A 24 2.18 -2.96 -0.93
C LEU A 24 2.66 -2.64 0.48
N ILE A 25 2.02 -3.27 1.49
CA ILE A 25 2.30 -3.05 2.91
C ILE A 25 2.83 -4.35 3.53
N HIS A 26 4.11 -4.37 3.90
CA HIS A 26 4.72 -5.54 4.52
C HIS A 26 4.19 -5.78 5.94
N GLY A 27 4.42 -6.99 6.47
CA GLY A 27 3.98 -7.44 7.78
C GLY A 27 5.01 -7.25 8.90
N PHE A 28 4.85 -8.03 9.97
CA PHE A 28 5.80 -8.11 11.08
C PHE A 28 7.17 -8.55 10.57
N MET A 29 8.24 -7.90 11.03
CA MET A 29 9.62 -8.15 10.59
C MET A 29 9.85 -8.01 9.08
N GLY A 30 8.96 -7.29 8.38
CA GLY A 30 9.18 -6.93 6.98
C GLY A 30 10.07 -5.70 6.83
N TRP A 31 10.42 -5.39 5.59
CA TRP A 31 11.35 -4.33 5.24
C TRP A 31 10.97 -3.70 3.89
N GLY A 32 11.43 -2.48 3.69
CA GLY A 32 11.26 -1.71 2.47
C GLY A 32 12.23 -2.07 1.34
N PRO A 33 12.10 -1.40 0.18
CA PRO A 33 13.06 -1.52 -0.91
C PRO A 33 14.49 -1.20 -0.45
N ASN A 34 15.47 -1.98 -0.92
CA ASN A 34 16.91 -1.80 -0.65
C ASN A 34 17.38 -2.01 0.80
N GLU A 35 16.50 -2.39 1.74
CA GLU A 35 16.87 -2.56 3.15
C GLU A 35 17.54 -3.92 3.46
N MET A 36 17.43 -4.91 2.57
CA MET A 36 17.97 -6.27 2.75
C MET A 36 18.88 -6.72 1.61
N GLY A 37 19.74 -5.82 1.11
CA GLY A 37 20.83 -6.19 0.20
C GLY A 37 20.37 -6.86 -1.10
N GLY A 38 19.24 -6.44 -1.66
CA GLY A 38 18.65 -7.01 -2.88
C GLY A 38 17.74 -8.22 -2.66
N TYR A 39 17.42 -8.58 -1.41
CA TYR A 39 16.37 -9.56 -1.12
C TYR A 39 15.03 -8.86 -0.88
N HIS A 40 14.09 -9.01 -1.81
CA HIS A 40 12.82 -8.30 -1.81
C HIS A 40 11.85 -8.94 -0.81
N TYR A 41 11.16 -8.14 0.01
CA TYR A 41 10.05 -8.66 0.81
C TYR A 41 8.96 -9.26 -0.10
N TRP A 42 8.68 -8.55 -1.20
CA TRP A 42 7.73 -8.94 -2.23
C TRP A 42 8.43 -9.69 -3.38
N GLY A 43 8.75 -10.97 -3.14
CA GLY A 43 9.27 -11.88 -4.18
C GLY A 43 10.60 -12.56 -3.85
N GLY A 44 11.24 -12.21 -2.73
CA GLY A 44 12.48 -12.82 -2.27
C GLY A 44 13.64 -12.56 -3.24
N ARG A 45 14.02 -13.59 -4.01
CA ARG A 45 15.05 -13.47 -5.07
C ARG A 45 14.50 -12.92 -6.38
N LYS A 46 13.19 -12.82 -6.51
CA LYS A 46 12.51 -12.16 -7.63
C LYS A 46 12.01 -10.82 -7.13
N ASP A 47 11.92 -9.86 -8.04
CA ASP A 47 11.25 -8.60 -7.78
C ASP A 47 9.83 -8.64 -8.34
N TYR A 48 8.83 -8.90 -7.50
CA TYR A 48 7.44 -8.87 -7.94
C TYR A 48 6.93 -7.45 -8.17
N VAL A 49 7.57 -6.44 -7.59
CA VAL A 49 7.23 -5.03 -7.84
C VAL A 49 7.60 -4.70 -9.27
N GLU A 50 8.85 -4.96 -9.66
CA GLU A 50 9.34 -4.74 -11.03
C GLU A 50 8.49 -5.51 -12.05
N MET A 51 8.12 -6.76 -11.76
CA MET A 51 7.27 -7.56 -12.66
C MET A 51 5.88 -6.92 -12.89
N LEU A 52 5.23 -6.44 -11.82
CA LEU A 52 3.94 -5.77 -11.93
C LEU A 52 4.04 -4.43 -12.67
N GLU A 53 5.12 -3.68 -12.43
CA GLU A 53 5.39 -2.43 -13.14
C GLU A 53 5.62 -2.65 -14.64
N LEU A 54 6.39 -3.69 -15.00
CA LEU A 54 6.61 -4.09 -16.40
C LEU A 54 5.32 -4.54 -17.10
N ASP A 55 4.38 -5.13 -16.35
CA ASP A 55 3.04 -5.48 -16.83
C ASP A 55 2.11 -4.26 -16.95
N GLY A 56 2.58 -3.06 -16.58
CA GLY A 56 1.87 -1.79 -16.76
C GLY A 56 1.05 -1.35 -15.54
N HIS A 57 1.26 -1.94 -14.37
CA HIS A 57 0.60 -1.54 -13.13
C HIS A 57 1.41 -0.49 -12.38
N GLY A 58 0.75 0.57 -11.89
CA GLY A 58 1.38 1.45 -10.90
C GLY A 58 1.53 0.71 -9.57
N VAL A 59 2.73 0.62 -9.03
CA VAL A 59 3.00 -0.06 -7.76
C VAL A 59 3.81 0.85 -6.85
N PHE A 60 3.36 0.98 -5.61
CA PHE A 60 4.04 1.68 -4.54
C PHE A 60 4.35 0.71 -3.41
N VAL A 61 5.53 0.82 -2.82
CA VAL A 61 5.92 0.02 -1.65
C VAL A 61 6.20 0.97 -0.50
N VAL A 62 5.50 0.76 0.62
CA VAL A 62 5.77 1.49 1.86
C VAL A 62 6.66 0.67 2.79
N SER A 63 7.57 1.34 3.49
CA SER A 63 8.42 0.75 4.52
C SER A 63 7.99 1.25 5.89
N VAL A 64 7.42 0.38 6.71
CA VAL A 64 6.87 0.73 8.02
C VAL A 64 7.61 0.01 9.14
N GLY A 65 7.46 0.47 10.37
CA GLY A 65 8.10 -0.12 11.54
C GLY A 65 7.87 -1.65 11.63
N PRO A 66 8.92 -2.49 11.56
CA PRO A 66 8.77 -3.95 11.50
C PRO A 66 8.14 -4.54 12.77
N VAL A 67 8.28 -3.84 13.89
CA VAL A 67 7.83 -4.24 15.22
C VAL A 67 6.96 -3.17 15.91
N SER A 68 6.58 -2.11 15.19
CA SER A 68 5.69 -1.04 15.68
C SER A 68 4.23 -1.50 15.75
N SER A 69 3.40 -0.78 16.49
CA SER A 69 1.96 -1.04 16.57
C SER A 69 1.27 -0.80 15.22
N ASN A 70 0.07 -1.37 15.03
CA ASN A 70 -0.73 -1.11 13.82
C ASN A 70 -1.09 0.39 13.68
N TRP A 71 -1.28 1.09 14.80
CA TRP A 71 -1.56 2.53 14.81
C TRP A 71 -0.40 3.32 14.20
N GLU A 72 0.80 3.16 14.76
CA GLU A 72 2.00 3.84 14.26
C GLU A 72 2.25 3.50 12.79
N ARG A 73 2.10 2.22 12.42
CA ARG A 73 2.34 1.77 11.05
C ARG A 73 1.33 2.35 10.06
N ALA A 74 0.05 2.46 10.43
CA ALA A 74 -0.96 3.07 9.57
C ALA A 74 -0.68 4.55 9.30
N ILE A 75 -0.25 5.28 10.34
CA ILE A 75 0.19 6.67 10.23
C ILE A 75 1.42 6.79 9.32
N GLU A 76 2.39 5.88 9.45
CA GLU A 76 3.56 5.85 8.55
C GLU A 76 3.17 5.58 7.10
N VAL A 77 2.20 4.69 6.84
CA VAL A 77 1.67 4.48 5.48
C VAL A 77 1.06 5.77 4.94
N TYR A 78 0.23 6.44 5.75
CA TYR A 78 -0.40 7.70 5.35
C TYR A 78 0.65 8.75 4.96
N TYR A 79 1.63 9.01 5.82
CA TYR A 79 2.65 10.03 5.56
C TYR A 79 3.62 9.65 4.43
N GLN A 80 3.87 8.37 4.16
CA GLN A 80 4.63 7.97 2.97
C GLN A 80 3.85 8.23 1.67
N LEU A 81 2.53 8.02 1.67
CA LEU A 81 1.72 8.30 0.48
C LEU A 81 1.50 9.80 0.28
N LYS A 82 1.11 10.53 1.34
CA LYS A 82 0.76 11.96 1.28
C LYS A 82 1.93 12.93 1.46
N GLY A 83 3.05 12.46 2.00
CA GLY A 83 4.19 13.27 2.38
C GLY A 83 3.98 14.00 3.71
N GLY A 84 5.07 14.53 4.26
CA GLY A 84 5.08 15.32 5.50
C GLY A 84 5.85 14.65 6.65
N GLN A 85 5.83 15.28 7.81
CA GLN A 85 6.43 14.76 9.04
C GLN A 85 5.42 13.83 9.73
N VAL A 86 5.85 12.61 10.06
CA VAL A 86 5.03 11.69 10.87
C VAL A 86 4.69 12.32 12.20
N ASP A 87 3.40 12.33 12.53
CA ASP A 87 2.82 12.65 13.83
C ASP A 87 1.94 11.48 14.27
N TYR A 88 2.35 10.75 15.31
CA TYR A 88 1.58 9.62 15.86
C TYR A 88 0.37 10.04 16.71
N GLY A 89 0.19 11.34 16.93
CA GLY A 89 -0.84 11.93 17.75
C GLY A 89 -0.43 12.03 19.21
N ARG A 90 -0.68 13.19 19.82
CA ARG A 90 -0.31 13.51 21.21
C ARG A 90 -0.82 12.48 22.22
N ASN A 91 -2.11 12.17 22.20
CA ASN A 91 -2.74 11.27 23.17
C ASN A 91 -2.18 9.84 23.09
N HIS A 92 -1.95 9.33 21.88
CA HIS A 92 -1.35 8.02 21.68
C HIS A 92 0.08 8.00 22.23
N SER A 93 0.84 9.05 21.91
CA SER A 93 2.24 9.19 22.29
C SER A 93 2.44 9.29 23.80
N GLU A 94 1.64 10.12 24.49
CA GLU A 94 1.66 10.22 25.95
C GLU A 94 1.25 8.89 26.62
N LYS A 95 0.21 8.21 26.11
CA LYS A 95 -0.29 6.94 26.65
C LYS A 95 0.71 5.79 26.53
N HIS A 96 1.42 5.72 25.40
CA HIS A 96 2.34 4.63 25.08
C HIS A 96 3.81 4.98 25.35
N ASN A 97 4.08 6.19 25.83
CA ASN A 97 5.42 6.72 26.10
C ASN A 97 6.36 6.60 24.88
N ILE A 98 5.87 7.03 23.72
CA ILE A 98 6.63 7.10 22.46
C ILE A 98 6.81 8.56 22.03
N ILE A 99 7.74 8.80 21.11
CA ILE A 99 7.97 10.12 20.52
C ILE A 99 6.86 10.40 19.52
N GLN A 100 6.13 11.51 19.68
CA GLN A 100 5.01 11.88 18.80
C GLN A 100 5.46 12.13 17.36
N GLU A 101 6.47 12.97 17.18
CA GLU A 101 7.05 13.32 15.88
C GLU A 101 8.52 12.89 15.85
N PRO A 102 8.82 11.63 15.50
CA PRO A 102 10.20 11.14 15.51
C PRO A 102 11.05 11.81 14.42
N GLU A 103 12.25 12.24 14.82
CA GLU A 103 13.25 12.79 13.90
C GLU A 103 13.60 11.76 12.80
N GLY A 104 13.70 12.23 11.55
CA GLY A 104 14.03 11.39 10.41
C GLY A 104 12.85 10.61 9.80
N LYS A 105 11.64 10.71 10.36
CA LYS A 105 10.40 10.21 9.71
C LYS A 105 9.62 11.34 9.07
N SER A 106 10.26 12.01 8.12
CA SER A 106 9.59 12.92 7.19
C SER A 106 9.75 12.38 5.78
N TYR A 107 8.65 12.30 5.04
CA TYR A 107 8.61 11.63 3.74
C TYR A 107 8.24 12.62 2.64
N GLU A 108 8.89 12.48 1.50
CA GLU A 108 8.35 12.98 0.24
C GLU A 108 7.14 12.13 -0.16
N ALA A 109 6.10 12.77 -0.70
CA ALA A 109 4.87 12.08 -1.06
C ALA A 109 5.07 11.13 -2.25
N ILE A 110 4.76 9.84 -2.06
CA ILE A 110 4.76 8.85 -3.15
C ILE A 110 3.53 9.04 -4.06
N TYR A 111 2.38 9.41 -3.49
CA TYR A 111 1.11 9.57 -4.21
C TYR A 111 0.27 10.71 -3.60
N PRO A 112 0.69 11.98 -3.75
CA PRO A 112 0.08 13.12 -3.08
C PRO A 112 -1.40 13.33 -3.43
N GLU A 113 -1.83 12.92 -4.62
CA GLU A 113 -3.23 12.99 -5.08
C GLU A 113 -4.17 11.99 -4.41
N TRP A 114 -3.67 11.03 -3.60
CA TRP A 114 -4.48 9.98 -2.99
C TRP A 114 -5.74 10.51 -2.27
N ASP A 115 -6.93 10.26 -2.81
CA ASP A 115 -8.19 10.66 -2.20
C ASP A 115 -9.34 9.76 -2.69
N GLU A 116 -10.58 10.11 -2.39
CA GLU A 116 -11.76 9.37 -2.84
C GLU A 116 -11.92 9.28 -4.37
N ASN A 117 -11.34 10.24 -5.12
CA ASN A 117 -11.36 10.29 -6.58
C ASN A 117 -10.10 9.68 -7.21
N HIS A 118 -9.03 9.50 -6.43
CA HIS A 118 -7.77 8.87 -6.81
C HIS A 118 -7.48 7.68 -5.85
N PRO A 119 -8.30 6.62 -5.88
CA PRO A 119 -8.16 5.50 -4.95
C PRO A 119 -6.94 4.64 -5.27
N VAL A 120 -6.57 3.78 -4.32
CA VAL A 120 -5.49 2.80 -4.44
C VAL A 120 -5.97 1.40 -4.03
N HIS A 121 -5.29 0.35 -4.51
CA HIS A 121 -5.47 -1.01 -4.02
C HIS A 121 -4.44 -1.29 -2.93
N LEU A 122 -4.87 -1.35 -1.66
CA LEU A 122 -4.00 -1.70 -0.54
C LEU A 122 -3.84 -3.21 -0.44
N ILE A 123 -2.63 -3.74 -0.63
CA ILE A 123 -2.31 -5.16 -0.45
C ILE A 123 -1.36 -5.31 0.75
N GLY A 124 -1.91 -5.82 1.85
CA GLY A 124 -1.17 -6.09 3.07
C GLY A 124 -0.86 -7.58 3.24
N HIS A 125 0.39 -7.93 3.50
CA HIS A 125 0.77 -9.30 3.88
C HIS A 125 0.97 -9.42 5.40
N SER A 126 0.47 -10.49 6.02
CA SER A 126 0.59 -10.73 7.47
C SER A 126 0.01 -9.54 8.27
N MET A 127 0.76 -8.95 9.21
CA MET A 127 0.37 -7.75 9.97
C MET A 127 0.04 -6.55 9.05
N GLY A 128 0.58 -6.52 7.83
CA GLY A 128 0.26 -5.51 6.83
C GLY A 128 -1.22 -5.49 6.44
N GLY A 129 -1.93 -6.62 6.54
CA GLY A 129 -3.36 -6.68 6.24
C GLY A 129 -4.20 -5.85 7.22
N ALA A 130 -3.90 -5.92 8.52
CA ALA A 130 -4.54 -5.08 9.52
C ALA A 130 -4.22 -3.59 9.28
N ASN A 131 -2.98 -3.28 8.88
CA ASN A 131 -2.56 -1.91 8.61
C ASN A 131 -3.26 -1.31 7.39
N SER A 132 -3.53 -2.10 6.35
CA SER A 132 -4.34 -1.64 5.20
C SER A 132 -5.69 -1.10 5.67
N THR A 133 -6.36 -1.80 6.59
CA THR A 133 -7.65 -1.36 7.16
C THR A 133 -7.53 -0.04 7.93
N TYR A 134 -6.48 0.14 8.73
CA TYR A 134 -6.27 1.40 9.47
C TYR A 134 -5.84 2.56 8.56
N ALA A 135 -5.04 2.29 7.52
CA ALA A 135 -4.62 3.29 6.54
C ALA A 135 -5.82 3.83 5.73
N GLU A 136 -6.77 2.96 5.36
CA GLU A 136 -8.03 3.37 4.72
C GLU A 136 -8.81 4.38 5.58
N LEU A 137 -8.87 4.16 6.91
CA LEU A 137 -9.52 5.11 7.84
C LEU A 137 -8.82 6.47 7.89
N SER A 138 -7.54 6.53 7.52
CA SER A 138 -6.70 7.72 7.57
C SER A 138 -6.86 8.64 6.34
N ILE A 139 -7.61 8.22 5.30
CA ILE A 139 -7.94 9.08 4.14
C ILE A 139 -8.62 10.38 4.59
N ASN A 140 -9.35 10.33 5.71
CA ASN A 140 -9.91 11.49 6.38
C ASN A 140 -9.23 11.69 7.74
N PRO A 141 -8.25 12.60 7.86
CA PRO A 141 -7.45 12.78 9.08
C PRO A 141 -8.27 13.27 10.30
N GLY A 142 -9.56 13.59 10.13
CA GLY A 142 -10.47 13.84 11.25
C GLY A 142 -10.88 12.58 12.04
N ASN A 143 -10.49 11.39 11.60
CA ASN A 143 -10.83 10.09 12.22
C ASN A 143 -9.66 9.43 12.98
N ILE A 144 -8.48 10.07 13.01
CA ILE A 144 -7.29 9.65 13.77
C ILE A 144 -6.99 10.64 14.91
#